data_AF-A0A0H5S9Z8-F1
#
_entry.id   AF-A0A0H5S9Z8-F1
#
_cell.length_a   1.000
_cell.length_b   1.000
_cell.length_c   1.000
_cell.angle_alpha   90.00
_cell.angle_beta   90.00
_cell.angle_gamma   90.00
#
_symmetry.space_group_name_H-M   'P 1'
#
loop_
_entity.id
_entity.type
_entity.pdbx_description
1 polymer ?
#
loop_
_entity_poly.entity_id
_entity_poly.type
_entity_poly.pdbx_seq_one_letter_code
_entity_poly.pdbx_strand_id
1 'polypeptide(L)'
;MKKEFHKSSSLSKIALSDQRNTFPPMSTGFVSKPNNTLPNDTQIQDTTASSNNNCICNRPASHIVCTRCGFELVGRLQKVCPDHPKKLALMDHRECPNRLCKSIHLIEVSLQQ
;
A
#
# COMPACT_ATOMS: atom_id res chain seq x y z
N MET A 1 0.38 -63.80 -30.05
CA MET A 1 1.71 -64.03 -29.42
C MET A 1 1.66 -63.42 -28.02
N LYS A 2 1.76 -64.18 -26.92
CA LYS A 2 3.00 -64.72 -26.31
C LYS A 2 4.02 -63.57 -26.05
N LYS A 3 4.59 -63.31 -24.88
CA LYS A 3 4.68 -64.01 -23.59
C LYS A 3 5.57 -63.15 -22.62
N GLU A 4 5.25 -63.13 -21.32
CA GLU A 4 6.16 -63.25 -20.13
C GLU A 4 7.21 -62.13 -19.84
N PHE A 5 7.12 -61.40 -18.69
CA PHE A 5 7.76 -61.64 -17.35
C PHE A 5 9.28 -61.32 -17.30
N HIS A 6 9.97 -60.92 -16.22
CA HIS A 6 9.83 -60.70 -14.77
C HIS A 6 11.04 -59.79 -14.40
N LYS A 7 10.98 -58.91 -13.38
CA LYS A 7 11.85 -58.98 -12.19
C LYS A 7 11.55 -57.90 -11.15
N SER A 8 11.53 -58.36 -9.92
CA SER A 8 11.36 -57.70 -8.63
C SER A 8 12.53 -56.80 -8.22
N SER A 9 12.25 -55.81 -7.35
CA SER A 9 12.96 -55.52 -6.08
C SER A 9 12.53 -54.13 -5.57
N SER A 10 11.77 -54.06 -4.48
CA SER A 10 12.25 -53.70 -3.13
C SER A 10 12.73 -52.25 -3.04
N LEU A 11 12.02 -51.39 -2.31
CA LEU A 11 12.62 -50.37 -1.41
C LEU A 11 11.55 -49.68 -0.54
N SER A 12 11.65 -50.01 0.75
CA SER A 12 11.41 -49.20 1.96
C SER A 12 10.36 -48.09 1.97
N LYS A 13 9.40 -48.28 2.88
CA LYS A 13 8.55 -47.26 3.52
C LYS A 13 9.43 -46.16 4.11
N ILE A 14 9.17 -44.91 3.73
CA ILE A 14 9.69 -43.73 4.43
C ILE A 14 8.48 -42.95 4.94
N ALA A 15 8.23 -43.10 6.23
CA ALA A 15 7.41 -42.18 7.00
C ALA A 15 8.30 -40.99 7.40
N LEU A 16 7.89 -39.78 7.02
CA LEU A 16 8.50 -38.50 7.44
C LEU A 16 7.35 -37.50 7.51
N SER A 17 6.60 -37.51 8.62
CA SER A 17 6.75 -36.63 9.80
C SER A 17 6.41 -35.16 9.52
N ASP A 18 5.13 -34.83 9.81
CA ASP A 18 4.58 -33.49 10.03
C ASP A 18 5.50 -32.66 10.95
N GLN A 19 6.21 -31.67 10.40
CA GLN A 19 6.78 -30.59 11.21
C GLN A 19 5.69 -29.54 11.47
N ARG A 20 4.84 -29.80 12.46
CA ARG A 20 4.02 -28.74 13.07
C ARG A 20 4.84 -28.05 14.15
N ASN A 21 5.41 -26.91 13.80
CA ASN A 21 6.00 -26.01 14.77
C ASN A 21 4.90 -25.51 15.71
N THR A 22 4.87 -26.08 16.90
CA THR A 22 3.98 -25.71 18.01
C THR A 22 4.64 -24.56 18.76
N PHE A 23 4.01 -23.38 18.75
CA PHE A 23 4.44 -22.26 19.59
C PHE A 23 4.00 -22.50 21.04
N PRO A 24 4.85 -22.26 22.04
CA PRO A 24 4.50 -22.48 23.45
C PRO A 24 3.53 -21.38 23.96
N PRO A 25 2.59 -21.73 24.86
CA PRO A 25 1.75 -20.73 25.52
C PRO A 25 2.52 -20.08 26.67
N MET A 26 2.75 -18.77 26.61
CA MET A 26 3.23 -18.00 27.76
C MET A 26 2.03 -17.54 28.59
N SER A 27 1.91 -18.06 29.81
CA SER A 27 0.96 -17.55 30.81
C SER A 27 1.66 -16.52 31.70
N THR A 28 1.10 -15.32 31.87
CA THR A 28 0.98 -14.64 33.18
C THR A 28 0.18 -13.35 33.08
N GLY A 29 -0.69 -13.10 34.06
CA GLY A 29 -1.05 -11.75 34.50
C GLY A 29 -2.53 -11.33 34.37
N PHE A 30 -3.29 -11.47 35.46
CA PHE A 30 -4.66 -10.98 35.61
C PHE A 30 -4.75 -9.44 35.68
N VAL A 31 -5.79 -8.91 35.01
CA VAL A 31 -6.72 -7.83 35.39
C VAL A 31 -6.17 -6.47 35.85
N SER A 32 -6.46 -5.45 35.03
CA SER A 32 -7.20 -4.25 35.48
C SER A 32 -7.95 -3.63 34.30
N LYS A 33 -9.29 -3.63 34.37
CA LYS A 33 -10.13 -2.71 33.60
C LYS A 33 -9.89 -1.30 34.11
N PRO A 34 -9.83 -0.30 33.22
CA PRO A 34 -10.70 0.84 33.47
C PRO A 34 -11.47 1.26 32.21
N ASN A 35 -12.77 1.48 32.44
CA ASN A 35 -13.72 2.34 31.75
C ASN A 35 -13.47 2.73 30.28
N ASN A 36 -14.35 2.23 29.41
CA ASN A 36 -14.72 2.89 28.16
C ASN A 36 -15.34 4.25 28.48
N THR A 37 -14.55 5.32 28.40
CA THR A 37 -15.06 6.64 28.04
C THR A 37 -14.34 7.01 26.76
N LEU A 38 -15.06 6.91 25.65
CA LEU A 38 -14.66 7.43 24.35
C LEU A 38 -15.07 8.90 24.33
N PRO A 39 -14.17 9.88 24.55
CA PRO A 39 -14.39 11.19 23.99
C PRO A 39 -14.22 11.04 22.48
N ASN A 40 -15.36 11.08 21.81
CA ASN A 40 -15.44 11.45 20.41
C ASN A 40 -14.86 12.85 20.24
N ASP A 41 -13.61 12.93 19.79
CA ASP A 41 -13.01 14.09 19.14
C ASP A 41 -12.29 13.52 17.90
N THR A 42 -12.99 13.30 16.78
CA THR A 42 -13.33 14.35 15.81
C THR A 42 -12.19 15.35 15.66
N GLN A 43 -11.31 15.05 14.70
CA GLN A 43 -10.44 15.99 13.98
C GLN A 43 -9.14 16.43 14.68
N ILE A 44 -8.07 15.69 14.40
CA ILE A 44 -6.74 16.30 14.22
C ILE A 44 -6.77 17.09 12.91
N GLN A 45 -7.52 18.19 12.90
CA GLN A 45 -7.20 19.30 12.02
C GLN A 45 -6.08 20.06 12.72
N ASP A 46 -4.86 19.86 12.23
CA ASP A 46 -3.76 20.82 12.45
C ASP A 46 -4.24 22.18 11.93
N THR A 47 -4.93 22.90 12.80
CA THR A 47 -5.41 24.27 12.60
C THR A 47 -4.27 25.19 12.96
N THR A 48 -3.10 24.97 12.35
CA THR A 48 -2.12 26.03 12.17
C THR A 48 -2.22 26.41 10.72
N ALA A 49 -3.25 27.20 10.40
CA ALA A 49 -3.22 28.09 9.26
C ALA A 49 -2.10 29.13 9.51
N SER A 50 -0.85 28.68 9.51
CA SER A 50 0.25 29.54 9.14
C SER A 50 -0.03 29.82 7.66
N SER A 51 -0.57 30.99 7.40
CA SER A 51 -0.85 31.55 6.08
C SER A 51 0.45 31.82 5.33
N ASN A 52 1.31 30.81 5.23
CA ASN A 52 2.41 30.81 4.28
C ASN A 52 1.76 30.60 2.93
N ASN A 53 1.82 31.64 2.11
CA ASN A 53 1.27 31.64 0.74
C ASN A 53 1.87 30.54 -0.16
N ASN A 54 2.85 29.77 0.33
CA ASN A 54 3.59 28.76 -0.42
C ASN A 54 3.19 27.31 -0.10
N CYS A 55 2.30 27.07 0.86
CA CYS A 55 1.91 25.70 1.23
C CYS A 55 0.99 25.07 0.17
N ILE A 56 1.35 23.88 -0.32
CA ILE A 56 0.60 23.16 -1.36
C ILE A 56 -0.04 21.83 -0.89
N CYS A 57 -0.06 21.59 0.43
CA CYS A 57 -0.52 20.32 0.99
C CYS A 57 -2.02 20.05 0.73
N ASN A 58 -2.83 21.10 0.78
CA ASN A 58 -4.29 21.01 0.63
C ASN A 58 -4.77 21.37 -0.78
N ARG A 59 -3.88 21.31 -1.79
CA ARG A 59 -4.26 21.60 -3.18
C ARG A 59 -5.36 20.64 -3.67
N PRO A 60 -6.32 21.12 -4.48
CA PRO A 60 -7.40 20.28 -5.02
C PRO A 60 -6.86 19.24 -6.00
N ALA A 61 -7.65 18.20 -6.26
CA ALA A 61 -7.38 17.28 -7.36
C ALA A 61 -7.48 18.05 -8.69
N SER A 62 -6.65 17.64 -9.65
CA SER A 62 -6.58 18.21 -10.99
C SER A 62 -6.65 17.08 -12.02
N HIS A 63 -6.92 17.45 -13.27
CA HIS A 63 -6.82 16.52 -14.37
C HIS A 63 -5.34 16.31 -14.72
N ILE A 64 -4.90 15.06 -14.83
CA ILE A 64 -3.51 14.70 -15.07
C ILE A 64 -3.43 13.84 -16.32
N VAL A 65 -2.48 14.17 -17.19
CA VAL A 65 -2.26 13.47 -18.46
C VAL A 65 -0.82 12.95 -18.53
N CYS A 66 -0.66 11.68 -18.89
CA CYS A 66 0.65 11.12 -19.21
C CYS A 66 1.06 11.49 -20.63
N THR A 67 2.15 12.24 -20.78
CA THR A 67 2.62 12.70 -22.11
C THR A 67 3.26 11.60 -22.96
N ARG A 68 3.43 10.39 -22.40
CA ARG A 68 4.05 9.24 -23.09
C ARG A 68 3.03 8.28 -23.70
N CYS A 69 1.93 8.02 -23.00
CA CYS A 69 0.91 7.07 -23.47
C CYS A 69 -0.48 7.69 -23.62
N GLY A 70 -0.66 8.98 -23.27
CA GLY A 70 -1.95 9.65 -23.33
C GLY A 70 -2.95 9.21 -22.26
N PHE A 71 -2.54 8.41 -21.27
CA PHE A 71 -3.44 8.00 -20.19
C PHE A 71 -3.84 9.21 -19.34
N GLU A 72 -5.13 9.38 -19.14
CA GLU A 72 -5.74 10.48 -18.39
C GLU A 72 -6.29 9.98 -17.06
N LEU A 73 -6.17 10.78 -16.02
CA LEU A 73 -6.71 10.48 -14.69
C LEU A 73 -7.05 11.76 -13.91
N VAL A 74 -7.96 11.64 -12.96
CA VAL A 74 -8.26 12.70 -11.99
C VAL A 74 -7.55 12.36 -10.68
N GLY A 75 -6.71 13.26 -10.20
CA GLY A 75 -5.94 13.02 -8.98
C GLY A 75 -5.01 14.17 -8.64
N ARG A 76 -3.96 13.90 -7.88
CA ARG A 76 -2.91 14.89 -7.58
C ARG A 76 -1.57 14.35 -8.06
N LEU A 77 -0.79 15.19 -8.73
CA LEU A 77 0.58 14.84 -9.09
C LEU A 77 1.46 15.06 -7.87
N GLN A 78 2.38 14.13 -7.57
CA GLN A 78 3.22 14.27 -6.39
C GLN A 78 4.10 15.53 -6.47
N LYS A 79 3.97 16.39 -5.46
CA LYS A 79 4.78 17.59 -5.29
C LYS A 79 5.27 17.67 -3.84
N VAL A 80 6.53 18.05 -3.67
CA VAL A 80 7.08 18.32 -2.34
C VAL A 80 6.63 19.71 -1.92
N CYS A 81 5.99 19.81 -0.75
CA CYS A 81 5.61 21.09 -0.20
C CYS A 81 6.86 21.81 0.35
N PRO A 82 7.11 23.08 -0.01
CA PRO A 82 8.29 23.80 0.49
C PRO A 82 8.23 24.02 2.01
N ASP A 83 7.03 24.26 2.56
CA ASP A 83 6.84 24.42 4.01
C ASP A 83 6.89 23.06 4.74
N HIS A 84 6.51 21.97 4.07
CA HIS A 84 6.37 20.65 4.67
C HIS A 84 7.07 19.56 3.84
N PRO A 85 8.41 19.55 3.76
CA PRO A 85 9.15 18.64 2.88
C PRO A 85 8.99 17.16 3.28
N LYS A 86 8.69 16.89 4.56
CA LYS A 86 8.46 15.54 5.09
C LYS A 86 7.00 15.06 4.94
N LYS A 87 6.07 15.96 4.59
CA LYS A 87 4.66 15.63 4.43
C LYS A 87 4.42 15.17 2.99
N LEU A 88 4.31 13.86 2.80
CA LEU A 88 3.93 13.27 1.53
C LEU A 88 2.46 12.89 1.57
N ALA A 89 1.73 13.24 0.52
CA ALA A 89 0.36 12.78 0.34
C ALA A 89 0.35 11.39 -0.30
N LEU A 90 -0.21 10.41 0.42
CA LEU A 90 -0.22 9.00 0.01
C LEU A 90 -0.93 8.77 -1.33
N MET A 91 -1.95 9.57 -1.64
CA MET A 91 -2.78 9.45 -2.84
C MET A 91 -2.21 10.19 -4.05
N ASP A 92 -1.01 10.76 -3.94
CA ASP A 92 -0.40 11.48 -5.06
C ASP A 92 0.28 10.51 -6.03
N HIS A 93 0.03 10.70 -7.32
CA HIS A 93 0.62 9.90 -8.38
C HIS A 93 2.06 10.36 -8.65
N ARG A 94 3.01 9.42 -8.57
CA ARG A 94 4.41 9.63 -8.98
C ARG A 94 4.67 9.20 -10.42
N GLU A 95 3.95 8.19 -10.86
CA GLU A 95 4.10 7.53 -12.15
C GLU A 95 2.74 7.24 -12.76
N CYS A 96 2.73 7.05 -14.07
CA CYS A 96 1.53 6.70 -14.81
C CYS A 96 0.96 5.37 -14.30
N PRO A 97 -0.33 5.32 -13.89
CA PRO A 97 -0.93 4.08 -13.37
C PRO A 97 -1.18 3.03 -14.47
N ASN A 98 -1.00 3.39 -15.75
CA ASN A 98 -1.01 2.42 -16.83
C ASN A 98 0.18 1.45 -16.67
N ARG A 99 -0.15 0.17 -16.44
CA ARG A 99 0.81 -0.91 -16.16
C ARG A 99 1.89 -1.09 -17.23
N LEU A 100 1.59 -0.75 -18.48
CA LEU A 100 2.51 -0.88 -19.60
C LEU A 100 3.43 0.34 -19.76
N CYS A 101 3.03 1.50 -19.24
CA CYS A 101 3.78 2.74 -19.43
C CYS A 101 4.66 3.07 -18.23
N LYS A 102 4.07 3.12 -17.02
CA LYS A 102 4.73 3.50 -15.75
C LYS A 102 5.66 4.72 -15.85
N SER A 103 5.38 5.64 -16.78
CA SER A 103 6.25 6.79 -16.99
C SER A 103 6.02 7.86 -15.93
N ILE A 104 7.08 8.59 -15.60
CA ILE A 104 7.04 9.75 -14.68
C ILE A 104 6.63 11.05 -15.38
N HIS A 105 6.44 11.04 -16.70
CA HIS A 105 6.07 12.22 -17.48
C HIS A 105 4.56 12.48 -17.42
N LEU A 106 4.10 12.90 -16.25
CA LEU A 106 2.73 13.30 -15.98
C LEU A 106 2.65 14.83 -15.87
N ILE A 107 1.62 15.42 -16.46
CA ILE A 107 1.37 16.86 -16.37
C ILE A 107 -0.04 17.11 -15.83
N GLU A 108 -0.18 18.13 -14.99
CA GLU A 108 -1.50 18.65 -14.62
C GLU A 108 -2.00 19.56 -15.75
N VAL A 109 -3.23 19.34 -16.20
CA VAL A 109 -3.88 20.19 -17.19
C VAL A 109 -5.01 20.95 -16.52
N SER A 110 -4.95 22.28 -16.58
CA SER A 110 -6.05 23.15 -16.16
C SER A 110 -6.98 23.31 -17.35
N LEU A 111 -8.20 22.79 -17.26
CA LEU A 111 -9.25 23.15 -18.22
C LEU A 111 -9.60 24.63 -17.94
N GLN A 112 -9.00 25.55 -18.68
CA GLN A 112 -9.48 26.93 -18.72
C GLN A 112 -10.85 26.89 -19.41
N GLN A 113 -11.91 27.15 -18.64
CA GLN A 113 -13.26 27.40 -19.15
C GLN A 113 -13.41 28.87 -19.50
#